data_AF-A0AAE9EUW7-F1
#
_entry.id   AF-A0AAE9EUW7-F1
#
_cell.length_a   1.000
_cell.length_b   1.000
_cell.length_c   1.000
_cell.angle_alpha   90.00
_cell.angle_beta   90.00
_cell.angle_gamma   90.00
#
_symmetry.space_group_name_H-M   'P 1'
#
loop_
_entity.id
_entity.type
_entity.pdbx_description
1 polymer ?
#
loop_
_entity_poly.entity_id
_entity_poly.type
_entity_poly.pdbx_seq_one_letter_code
_entity_poly.pdbx_strand_id
1 'polypeptide(L)'
;MDNIIAVLRKMSDGVESIKINTVRTVLGELGKVLAISHVQNVPYWHIRDYYHTDSLHKVAQMWIDKNSKIGFTFQVSVKGVDGSFEKFLEHFFDRIVAENFKRARIRTNNPDRHILLERGLDHYVQVDDYLQFFRLIVISAEMKESEYDDNCKEWICKMDPVMQRMYDFDYNHGR
;
A
#
# COMPACT_ATOMS: atom_id res chain seq x y z
N MET A 1 -16.18 13.56 -4.89
CA MET A 1 -16.10 12.11 -4.59
C MET A 1 -17.17 11.31 -5.31
N ASP A 2 -18.40 11.82 -5.38
CA ASP A 2 -19.53 11.11 -6.03
C ASP A 2 -19.25 10.73 -7.49
N ASN A 3 -18.53 11.57 -8.24
CA ASN A 3 -18.13 11.24 -9.61
C ASN A 3 -17.15 10.06 -9.68
N ILE A 4 -16.19 9.96 -8.74
CA ILE A 4 -15.24 8.82 -8.70
C ILE A 4 -15.99 7.55 -8.31
N ILE A 5 -16.82 7.59 -7.27
CA ILE A 5 -17.63 6.45 -6.84
C ILE A 5 -18.58 6.00 -7.96
N ALA A 6 -19.19 6.95 -8.68
CA ALA A 6 -20.06 6.65 -9.81
C ALA A 6 -19.31 5.99 -10.98
N VAL A 7 -18.08 6.42 -11.26
CA VAL A 7 -17.22 5.77 -12.25
C VAL A 7 -16.85 4.35 -11.79
N LEU A 8 -16.36 4.20 -10.57
CA LEU A 8 -15.96 2.90 -10.01
C LEU A 8 -17.12 1.89 -9.98
N ARG A 9 -18.35 2.35 -9.71
CA ARG A 9 -19.56 1.50 -9.75
C ARG A 9 -19.95 1.04 -11.15
N LYS A 10 -19.50 1.73 -12.20
CA LYS A 10 -19.79 1.41 -13.61
C LYS A 10 -18.66 0.61 -14.27
N MET A 11 -17.55 0.37 -13.56
CA MET A 11 -16.45 -0.42 -14.10
C MET A 11 -16.89 -1.88 -14.26
N SER A 12 -16.47 -2.49 -15.37
CA SER A 12 -16.71 -3.91 -15.62
C SER A 12 -15.88 -4.79 -14.68
N ASP A 13 -16.26 -6.06 -14.61
CA ASP A 13 -15.36 -7.09 -14.10
C ASP A 13 -14.07 -7.17 -14.94
N GLY A 14 -12.99 -7.67 -14.34
CA GLY A 14 -11.72 -7.87 -15.02
C GLY A 14 -10.76 -6.68 -15.01
N VAL A 15 -11.06 -5.62 -14.26
CA VAL A 15 -10.13 -4.49 -14.07
C VAL A 15 -8.87 -4.97 -13.36
N GLU A 16 -7.72 -4.76 -13.99
CA GLU A 16 -6.43 -5.21 -13.47
C GLU A 16 -5.81 -4.21 -12.48
N SER A 17 -6.11 -2.92 -12.63
CA SER A 17 -5.54 -1.89 -11.75
C SER A 17 -6.43 -0.67 -11.53
N ILE A 18 -6.35 -0.11 -10.33
CA ILE A 18 -6.91 1.20 -9.98
C ILE A 18 -5.78 2.09 -9.48
N LYS A 19 -5.60 3.24 -10.15
CA LYS A 19 -4.58 4.24 -9.80
C LYS A 19 -5.25 5.56 -9.50
N ILE A 20 -5.11 6.04 -8.27
CA ILE A 20 -5.68 7.31 -7.82
C ILE A 20 -4.52 8.26 -7.50
N ASN A 21 -4.40 9.34 -8.27
CA ASN A 21 -3.46 10.43 -7.97
C ASN A 21 -4.23 11.54 -7.27
N THR A 22 -4.00 11.76 -5.99
CA THR A 22 -4.80 12.74 -5.23
C THR A 22 -4.11 14.08 -5.06
N VAL A 23 -4.88 15.15 -5.27
CA VAL A 23 -4.49 16.51 -4.91
C VAL A 23 -5.52 17.00 -3.90
N ARG A 24 -5.18 16.82 -2.62
CA ARG A 24 -5.75 17.49 -1.42
C ARG A 24 -7.16 17.17 -0.89
N THR A 25 -8.14 16.61 -1.62
CA THR A 25 -9.54 16.70 -1.11
C THR A 25 -10.41 15.43 -1.20
N VAL A 26 -9.85 14.25 -1.43
CA VAL A 26 -10.64 13.15 -2.01
C VAL A 26 -10.79 11.89 -1.12
N LEU A 27 -10.14 11.79 0.05
CA LEU A 27 -9.92 10.45 0.65
C LEU A 27 -10.51 10.17 2.03
N GLY A 28 -11.26 11.11 2.64
CA GLY A 28 -12.04 10.80 3.85
C GLY A 28 -13.08 9.67 3.64
N GLU A 29 -13.37 9.34 2.38
CA GLU A 29 -14.39 8.36 1.97
C GLU A 29 -13.79 7.06 1.41
N LEU A 30 -12.51 6.76 1.70
CA LEU A 30 -11.88 5.52 1.23
C LEU A 30 -12.72 4.27 1.57
N GLY A 31 -13.36 4.24 2.73
CA GLY A 31 -14.27 3.15 3.11
C GLY A 31 -15.42 2.93 2.11
N LYS A 32 -16.01 4.00 1.56
CA LYS A 32 -17.07 3.88 0.53
C LYS A 32 -16.54 3.33 -0.78
N VAL A 33 -15.29 3.66 -1.14
CA VAL A 33 -14.62 3.09 -2.32
C VAL A 33 -14.39 1.59 -2.11
N LEU A 34 -13.79 1.21 -0.98
CA LEU A 34 -13.50 -0.20 -0.65
C LEU A 34 -14.77 -1.05 -0.48
N ALA A 35 -15.93 -0.44 -0.24
CA ALA A 35 -17.22 -1.14 -0.18
C ALA A 35 -17.78 -1.55 -1.56
N ILE A 36 -17.23 -1.03 -2.67
CA ILE A 36 -17.67 -1.39 -4.03
C ILE A 36 -17.16 -2.79 -4.38
N SER A 37 -18.04 -3.69 -4.83
CA SER A 37 -17.71 -5.09 -5.11
C SER A 37 -16.60 -5.27 -6.15
N HIS A 38 -16.68 -4.57 -7.28
CA HIS A 38 -15.68 -4.69 -8.34
C HIS A 38 -14.30 -4.20 -7.89
N VAL A 39 -14.28 -3.16 -7.06
CA VAL A 39 -13.07 -2.60 -6.42
C VAL A 39 -12.37 -3.65 -5.54
N GLN A 40 -13.12 -4.41 -4.75
CA GLN A 40 -12.57 -5.44 -3.85
C GLN A 40 -11.81 -6.54 -4.60
N ASN A 41 -12.15 -6.77 -5.88
CA ASN A 41 -11.57 -7.82 -6.70
C ASN A 41 -10.39 -7.34 -7.57
N VAL A 42 -10.08 -6.04 -7.57
CA VAL A 42 -8.96 -5.51 -8.37
C VAL A 42 -7.63 -5.90 -7.72
N PRO A 43 -6.73 -6.59 -8.45
CA PRO A 43 -5.52 -7.15 -7.87
C PRO A 43 -4.45 -6.09 -7.57
N TYR A 44 -4.43 -4.97 -8.31
CA TYR A 44 -3.44 -3.91 -8.08
C TYR A 44 -4.09 -2.56 -7.79
N TRP A 45 -3.69 -1.96 -6.68
CA TRP A 45 -4.10 -0.64 -6.26
C TRP A 45 -2.91 0.27 -6.02
N HIS A 46 -3.10 1.53 -6.35
CA HIS A 46 -2.17 2.61 -6.07
C HIS A 46 -2.95 3.84 -5.61
N ILE A 47 -2.47 4.51 -4.57
CA ILE A 47 -2.93 5.84 -4.17
C ILE A 47 -1.73 6.74 -3.91
N ARG A 48 -1.61 7.83 -4.66
CA ARG A 48 -0.57 8.83 -4.42
C ARG A 48 -1.11 9.98 -3.58
N ASP A 49 -0.29 10.46 -2.65
CA ASP A 49 -0.50 11.66 -1.83
C ASP A 49 -1.68 11.55 -0.83
N TYR A 50 -1.86 10.37 -0.22
CA TYR A 50 -2.90 10.11 0.77
C TYR A 50 -2.64 10.90 2.07
N TYR A 51 -3.67 11.54 2.66
CA TYR A 51 -3.49 12.46 3.79
C TYR A 51 -3.87 11.87 5.16
N HIS A 52 -4.51 10.71 5.18
CA HIS A 52 -4.89 10.04 6.42
C HIS A 52 -3.94 8.89 6.72
N THR A 53 -4.02 8.32 7.92
CA THR A 53 -3.15 7.23 8.37
C THR A 53 -3.88 5.89 8.39
N ASP A 54 -5.04 5.82 7.73
CA ASP A 54 -5.98 4.71 7.83
C ASP A 54 -6.07 3.84 6.55
N SER A 55 -5.38 4.22 5.48
CA SER A 55 -5.43 3.48 4.21
C SER A 55 -4.94 2.04 4.36
N LEU A 56 -3.82 1.85 5.07
CA LEU A 56 -3.20 0.55 5.26
C LEU A 56 -4.14 -0.43 5.96
N HIS A 57 -4.68 -0.06 7.12
CA HIS A 57 -5.56 -0.98 7.86
C HIS A 57 -6.91 -1.18 7.18
N LYS A 58 -7.47 -0.15 6.54
CA LYS A 58 -8.73 -0.29 5.78
C LYS A 58 -8.59 -1.26 4.61
N VAL A 59 -7.50 -1.17 3.84
CA VAL A 59 -7.26 -2.09 2.71
C VAL A 59 -6.95 -3.50 3.20
N ALA A 60 -6.10 -3.65 4.21
CA ALA A 60 -5.80 -4.97 4.77
C ALA A 60 -7.04 -5.65 5.36
N GLN A 61 -7.89 -4.91 6.09
CA GLN A 61 -9.16 -5.45 6.62
C GLN A 61 -10.08 -5.90 5.46
N MET A 62 -10.22 -5.09 4.42
CA MET A 62 -11.00 -5.46 3.23
C MET A 62 -10.51 -6.76 2.60
N TRP A 63 -9.19 -6.96 2.48
CA TRP A 63 -8.63 -8.19 1.94
C TRP A 63 -8.79 -9.40 2.87
N ILE A 64 -8.73 -9.20 4.20
CA ILE A 64 -9.02 -10.24 5.19
C ILE A 64 -10.48 -10.69 5.06
N ASP A 65 -11.42 -9.73 5.02
CA ASP A 65 -12.85 -9.99 4.94
C ASP A 65 -13.24 -10.71 3.64
N LYS A 66 -12.53 -10.41 2.54
CA LYS A 66 -12.80 -10.95 1.21
C LYS A 66 -11.98 -12.18 0.85
N ASN A 67 -11.08 -12.61 1.74
CA ASN A 67 -10.15 -13.70 1.46
C ASN A 67 -9.44 -13.46 0.11
N SER A 68 -8.85 -12.27 -0.04
CA SER A 68 -8.18 -11.85 -1.29
C SER A 68 -7.07 -12.81 -1.69
N LYS A 69 -6.84 -12.95 -2.99
CA LYS A 69 -5.87 -13.91 -3.54
C LYS A 69 -4.45 -13.43 -3.29
N ILE A 70 -3.51 -14.39 -3.25
CA ILE A 70 -2.08 -14.12 -3.24
C ILE A 70 -1.73 -13.26 -4.47
N GLY A 71 -0.83 -12.30 -4.29
CA GLY A 71 -0.39 -11.35 -5.32
C GLY A 71 -1.18 -10.05 -5.37
N PHE A 72 -2.29 -9.94 -4.63
CA PHE A 72 -2.99 -8.66 -4.47
C PHE A 72 -2.05 -7.64 -3.83
N THR A 73 -1.90 -6.48 -4.47
CA THR A 73 -0.91 -5.46 -4.13
C THR A 73 -1.56 -4.10 -4.01
N PHE A 74 -1.24 -3.37 -2.95
CA PHE A 74 -1.70 -2.02 -2.69
C PHE A 74 -0.48 -1.17 -2.35
N GLN A 75 -0.29 -0.09 -3.10
CA GLN A 75 0.79 0.86 -2.89
C GLN A 75 0.21 2.22 -2.54
N VAL A 76 0.83 2.90 -1.59
CA VAL A 76 0.38 4.23 -1.18
C VAL A 76 1.56 5.11 -0.81
N SER A 77 1.50 6.38 -1.25
CA SER A 77 2.28 7.43 -0.61
C SER A 77 1.39 8.22 0.33
N VAL A 78 1.87 8.43 1.55
CA VAL A 78 1.16 9.14 2.61
C VAL A 78 1.90 10.43 2.92
N LYS A 79 1.16 11.54 2.98
CA LYS A 79 1.65 12.86 3.36
C LYS A 79 1.40 13.14 4.83
N GLY A 80 2.40 13.71 5.48
CA GLY A 80 2.35 14.07 6.89
C GLY A 80 3.27 13.19 7.72
N VAL A 81 3.68 13.73 8.87
CA VAL A 81 4.63 13.06 9.76
C VAL A 81 3.87 11.99 10.56
N ASP A 82 4.21 10.74 10.26
CA ASP A 82 4.04 9.53 11.06
C ASP A 82 2.65 9.01 11.44
N GLY A 83 2.66 7.71 11.77
CA GLY A 83 1.55 6.99 12.40
C GLY A 83 0.86 5.99 11.49
N SER A 84 1.11 5.97 10.18
CA SER A 84 0.45 4.97 9.31
C SER A 84 0.92 3.55 9.61
N PHE A 85 2.23 3.37 9.82
CA PHE A 85 2.81 2.08 10.16
C PHE A 85 2.39 1.66 11.58
N GLU A 86 2.53 2.56 12.54
CA GLU A 86 2.20 2.33 13.95
C GLU A 86 0.70 2.03 14.11
N LYS A 87 -0.18 2.80 13.47
CA LYS A 87 -1.63 2.52 13.50
C LYS A 87 -1.99 1.21 12.83
N PHE A 88 -1.24 0.79 11.82
CA PHE A 88 -1.45 -0.52 11.22
C PHE A 88 -1.11 -1.63 12.22
N LEU A 89 0.03 -1.51 12.92
CA LEU A 89 0.43 -2.46 13.97
C LEU A 89 -0.57 -2.49 15.12
N GLU A 90 -0.99 -1.32 15.62
CA GLU A 90 -2.00 -1.19 16.67
C GLU A 90 -3.32 -1.87 16.28
N HIS A 91 -3.77 -1.68 15.04
CA HIS A 91 -5.03 -2.23 14.56
C HIS A 91 -5.01 -3.76 14.44
N PHE A 92 -3.85 -4.35 14.15
CA PHE A 92 -3.70 -5.78 13.91
C PHE A 92 -2.79 -6.48 14.92
N PHE A 93 -2.65 -5.93 16.13
CA PHE A 93 -1.69 -6.43 17.12
C PHE A 93 -1.84 -7.93 17.39
N ASP A 94 -3.07 -8.45 17.42
CA ASP A 94 -3.39 -9.85 17.66
C ASP A 94 -3.09 -10.77 16.47
N ARG A 95 -2.81 -10.18 15.30
CA ARG A 95 -2.54 -10.85 14.04
C ARG A 95 -1.09 -10.78 13.60
N ILE A 96 -0.24 -10.02 14.28
CA ILE A 96 1.19 -9.90 13.92
C ILE A 96 1.87 -11.26 14.05
N VAL A 97 2.56 -11.66 12.99
CA VAL A 97 3.39 -12.87 12.92
C VAL A 97 4.87 -12.52 13.05
N ALA A 98 5.29 -11.43 12.42
CA ALA A 98 6.64 -10.89 12.49
C ALA A 98 6.61 -9.39 12.20
N GLU A 99 7.51 -8.65 12.83
CA GLU A 99 7.67 -7.22 12.57
C GLU A 99 9.12 -6.77 12.77
N ASN A 100 9.49 -5.72 12.07
CA ASN A 100 10.69 -4.93 12.28
C ASN A 100 10.45 -3.50 11.78
N PHE A 101 11.47 -2.65 11.84
CA PHE A 101 11.35 -1.24 11.46
C PHE A 101 10.90 -1.01 10.00
N LYS A 102 11.17 -1.96 9.10
CA LYS A 102 10.86 -1.87 7.65
C LYS A 102 9.56 -2.60 7.30
N ARG A 103 9.19 -3.65 8.03
CA ARG A 103 8.15 -4.59 7.61
C ARG A 103 7.29 -5.08 8.77
N ALA A 104 6.04 -5.38 8.46
CA ALA A 104 5.13 -6.10 9.35
C ALA A 104 4.40 -7.18 8.57
N ARG A 105 4.28 -8.37 9.14
CA ARG A 105 3.54 -9.49 8.56
C ARG A 105 2.39 -9.85 9.49
N ILE A 106 1.18 -9.91 8.95
CA ILE A 106 -0.01 -10.27 9.72
C ILE A 106 -0.71 -11.51 9.14
N ARG A 107 -1.31 -12.33 10.01
CA ARG A 107 -2.15 -13.46 9.63
C ARG A 107 -3.52 -12.99 9.12
N THR A 108 -4.05 -13.67 8.11
CA THR A 108 -5.45 -13.47 7.69
C THR A 108 -6.36 -14.51 8.35
N ASN A 109 -7.65 -14.53 7.98
CA ASN A 109 -8.56 -15.61 8.40
C ASN A 109 -8.31 -16.91 7.61
N ASN A 110 -7.57 -16.84 6.51
CA ASN A 110 -7.12 -17.99 5.75
C ASN A 110 -5.69 -18.36 6.22
N PRO A 111 -5.47 -19.57 6.76
CA PRO A 111 -4.17 -19.96 7.31
C PRO A 111 -3.07 -19.99 6.25
N ASP A 112 -3.40 -20.14 4.96
CA ASP A 112 -2.42 -20.22 3.88
C ASP A 112 -1.99 -18.84 3.38
N ARG A 113 -2.58 -17.75 3.91
CA ARG A 113 -2.37 -16.39 3.41
C ARG A 113 -2.07 -15.41 4.53
N HIS A 114 -0.99 -14.67 4.35
CA HIS A 114 -0.63 -13.54 5.19
C HIS A 114 -0.70 -12.23 4.38
N ILE A 115 -0.69 -11.10 5.07
CA ILE A 115 -0.49 -9.79 4.45
C ILE A 115 0.87 -9.27 4.94
N LEU A 116 1.71 -8.88 3.98
CA LEU A 116 2.99 -8.23 4.23
C LEU A 116 2.84 -6.72 3.99
N LEU A 117 3.13 -5.93 5.02
CA LEU A 117 3.33 -4.48 4.93
C LEU A 117 4.82 -4.19 4.85
N GLU A 118 5.20 -3.33 3.92
CA GLU A 118 6.57 -2.86 3.73
C GLU A 118 6.61 -1.34 3.66
N ARG A 119 7.56 -0.74 4.37
CA ARG A 119 7.95 0.66 4.22
C ARG A 119 8.94 0.77 3.07
N GLY A 120 8.74 1.75 2.20
CA GLY A 120 9.63 2.08 1.09
C GLY A 120 10.84 2.86 1.56
N LEU A 121 11.64 2.27 2.45
CA LEU A 121 12.83 2.91 3.00
C LEU A 121 14.06 2.56 2.17
N ASP A 122 14.82 3.57 1.80
CA ASP A 122 16.15 3.47 1.21
C ASP A 122 17.03 4.66 1.63
N HIS A 123 18.08 4.97 0.86
CA HIS A 123 18.96 6.08 1.17
C HIS A 123 18.37 7.47 0.91
N TYR A 124 17.29 7.58 0.13
CA TYR A 124 16.58 8.84 -0.09
C TYR A 124 15.28 8.95 0.69
N VAL A 125 14.61 7.82 0.96
CA VAL A 125 13.35 7.79 1.70
C VAL A 125 13.59 7.26 3.10
N GLN A 126 13.54 8.15 4.08
CA GLN A 126 13.72 7.85 5.49
C GLN A 126 12.38 7.82 6.23
N VAL A 127 12.42 7.32 7.47
CA VAL A 127 11.24 7.18 8.34
C VAL A 127 10.61 8.54 8.63
N ASP A 128 11.42 9.56 8.88
CA ASP A 128 10.95 10.88 9.31
C ASP A 128 10.59 11.82 8.14
N ASP A 129 10.61 11.29 6.90
CA ASP A 129 10.27 12.08 5.71
C ASP A 129 8.78 12.42 5.68
N TYR A 130 8.49 13.63 5.21
CA TYR A 130 7.12 14.12 5.05
C TYR A 130 6.26 13.26 4.11
N LEU A 131 6.90 12.58 3.15
CA LEU A 131 6.26 11.70 2.18
C LEU A 131 6.73 10.27 2.42
N GLN A 132 5.87 9.46 3.02
CA GLN A 132 6.16 8.06 3.31
C GLN A 132 5.57 7.17 2.23
N PHE A 133 6.24 6.04 1.97
CA PHE A 133 5.87 5.09 0.93
C PHE A 133 5.58 3.72 1.55
N PHE A 134 4.48 3.09 1.18
CA PHE A 134 4.09 1.78 1.70
C PHE A 134 3.61 0.84 0.61
N ARG A 135 3.85 -0.45 0.81
CA ARG A 135 3.36 -1.55 -0.02
C ARG A 135 2.72 -2.61 0.87
N LEU A 136 1.46 -2.94 0.62
CA LEU A 136 0.78 -4.12 1.15
C LEU A 136 0.71 -5.19 0.06
N ILE A 137 1.02 -6.44 0.41
CA ILE A 137 0.91 -7.58 -0.50
C ILE A 137 0.27 -8.75 0.23
N VAL A 138 -0.71 -9.41 -0.40
CA VAL A 138 -1.17 -10.73 0.04
C VAL A 138 -0.17 -11.78 -0.40
N ILE A 139 0.47 -12.47 0.55
CA ILE A 139 1.51 -13.46 0.31
C ILE A 139 1.08 -14.84 0.82
N SER A 140 1.78 -15.89 0.39
CA SER A 140 1.67 -17.20 1.03
C SER A 140 2.11 -17.12 2.49
N ALA A 141 1.44 -17.86 3.38
CA ALA A 141 1.88 -18.04 4.77
C ALA A 141 3.24 -18.76 4.86
N GLU A 142 3.62 -19.54 3.85
CA GLU A 142 4.88 -20.28 3.82
C GLU A 142 6.05 -19.48 3.24
N MET A 143 5.78 -18.32 2.61
CA MET A 143 6.83 -17.47 2.03
C MET A 143 7.83 -17.04 3.11
N LYS A 144 9.11 -17.22 2.83
CA LYS A 144 10.23 -16.86 3.71
C LYS A 144 10.63 -15.41 3.49
N GLU A 145 11.21 -14.80 4.52
CA GLU A 145 11.67 -13.40 4.42
C GLU A 145 12.77 -13.21 3.36
N SER A 146 13.57 -14.24 3.10
CA SER A 146 14.59 -14.23 2.03
C SER A 146 14.01 -14.16 0.62
N GLU A 147 12.70 -14.40 0.46
CA GLU A 147 11.99 -14.31 -0.82
C GLU A 147 11.34 -12.94 -1.03
N TYR A 148 11.38 -12.05 -0.04
CA TYR A 148 10.80 -10.72 -0.15
C TYR A 148 11.58 -9.86 -1.14
N ASP A 149 10.86 -9.09 -1.95
CA ASP A 149 11.45 -8.11 -2.85
C ASP A 149 11.93 -6.88 -2.06
N ASP A 150 13.25 -6.76 -1.88
CA ASP A 150 13.88 -5.64 -1.20
C ASP A 150 14.05 -4.37 -2.05
N ASN A 151 13.77 -4.43 -3.36
CA ASN A 151 13.97 -3.30 -4.26
C ASN A 151 12.81 -2.30 -4.19
N CYS A 152 12.82 -1.44 -3.17
CA CYS A 152 11.77 -0.45 -3.03
C CYS A 152 11.79 0.67 -4.08
N LYS A 153 12.98 1.03 -4.58
CA LYS A 153 13.18 2.04 -5.61
C LYS A 153 12.30 1.83 -6.83
N GLU A 154 12.21 0.60 -7.34
CA GLU A 154 11.47 0.34 -8.58
C GLU A 154 9.99 0.67 -8.44
N TRP A 155 9.35 0.22 -7.36
CA TRP A 155 7.92 0.47 -7.17
C TRP A 155 7.63 1.89 -6.68
N ILE A 156 8.54 2.50 -5.93
CA ILE A 156 8.46 3.93 -5.57
C ILE A 156 8.48 4.78 -6.84
N CYS A 157 9.42 4.54 -7.76
CA CYS A 157 9.50 5.26 -9.04
C CYS A 157 8.27 5.05 -9.94
N LYS A 158 7.66 3.85 -9.92
CA LYS A 158 6.39 3.59 -10.64
C LYS A 158 5.23 4.40 -10.06
N MET A 159 5.21 4.59 -8.74
CA MET A 159 4.17 5.35 -8.05
C MET A 159 4.39 6.87 -8.18
N ASP A 160 5.62 7.32 -7.99
CA ASP A 160 6.01 8.72 -8.10
C ASP A 160 7.26 8.88 -8.99
N PRO A 161 7.06 9.16 -10.30
CA PRO A 161 8.17 9.38 -11.23
C PRO A 161 9.05 10.59 -10.88
N VAL A 162 8.62 11.48 -9.97
CA VAL A 162 9.50 12.56 -9.49
C VAL A 162 10.67 11.99 -8.71
N MET A 163 10.46 10.89 -7.99
CA MET A 163 11.53 10.20 -7.24
C MET A 163 12.61 9.70 -8.20
N GLN A 164 12.25 9.21 -9.39
CA GLN A 164 13.22 8.79 -10.40
C GLN A 164 14.24 9.88 -10.71
N ARG A 165 13.80 11.13 -10.83
CA ARG A 165 14.71 12.27 -11.05
C ARG A 165 15.65 12.51 -9.88
N MET A 166 15.20 12.28 -8.64
CA MET A 166 16.07 12.38 -7.45
C MET A 166 17.16 11.30 -7.49
N TYR A 167 16.79 10.06 -7.80
CA TYR A 167 17.76 8.96 -7.97
C TYR A 167 18.75 9.24 -9.11
N ASP A 168 18.31 9.79 -10.23
CA ASP A 168 19.16 10.05 -11.41
C ASP A 168 20.09 11.25 -11.22
N PHE A 169 19.66 12.27 -10.46
CA PHE A 169 20.47 13.47 -10.22
C PHE A 169 21.73 13.14 -9.41
N ASP A 170 21.61 12.31 -8.38
CA ASP A 170 22.73 11.94 -7.52
C ASP A 170 23.72 10.98 -8.22
N TYR A 171 23.22 10.05 -9.04
CA TYR A 171 24.08 9.17 -9.86
C TYR A 171 25.01 9.97 -10.79
N ASN A 172 24.57 11.13 -11.26
CA ASN A 172 25.34 12.00 -12.15
C ASN A 172 26.28 12.98 -11.43
N HIS A 173 26.17 13.14 -10.11
CA HIS A 173 27.00 14.08 -9.33
C HIS A 173 27.86 13.40 -8.24
N GLY A 174 27.73 12.08 -8.04
CA GLY A 174 28.56 11.28 -7.14
C GLY A 174 29.78 10.60 -7.78
N ARG A 175 30.61 11.35 -8.54
CA ARG A 175 31.96 10.93 -8.96
C ARG A 175 33.03 11.88 -8.44
#